data_AF-A0A7X3QGB8-F1
#
_entry.id   AF-A0A7X3QGB8-F1
#
_cell.length_a   1.000
_cell.length_b   1.000
_cell.length_c   1.000
_cell.angle_alpha   90.00
_cell.angle_beta   90.00
_cell.angle_gamma   90.00
#
_symmetry.space_group_name_H-M   'P 1'
#
loop_
_entity.id
_entity.type
_entity.pdbx_description
1 polymer ?
#
loop_
_entity_poly.entity_id
_entity_poly.type
_entity_poly.pdbx_seq_one_letter_code
_entity_poly.pdbx_strand_id
1 'polypeptide(L)'
;MGQPEQRGRRDRRGSLREAGPGPGAEGAIAGAERVLHEVAAGAVSRRRGQGHGRVVHRGGVAVEAGGAGTFAFAGWRALLAVTRVVPLPLLCAIAGLVGSAMYYCWPQGRQTMLRNYAHVLPEATVRERQRVARQSLANYLRYMVEFAASGNLSPEQRLAVGVETPGFDGVDQGMEQGRGVVVAPMHFGNWDLAATNAAARGYKLTVVGETFGNPRLDDLVVGGREALGVRLVKMEKVGPSLVRSLRRNEMVATLIDRPLHEGGVRVRFFGEEVEVPAGPARLALHTGAAIGAVAFPRRGPGRIDVLA
;
A
#
# COMPACT_ATOMS: atom_id res chain seq x y z
N MET A 1 -65.89 -17.49 -19.13
CA MET A 1 -65.80 -16.55 -17.98
C MET A 1 -64.59 -16.96 -17.17
N GLY A 2 -63.54 -16.18 -16.90
CA GLY A 2 -63.18 -14.79 -17.21
C GLY A 2 -61.65 -14.69 -17.34
N GLN A 3 -61.18 -13.54 -17.79
CA GLN A 3 -59.92 -13.22 -18.49
C GLN A 3 -58.62 -13.21 -17.63
N PRO A 4 -57.43 -13.20 -18.27
CA PRO A 4 -56.15 -12.88 -17.62
C PRO A 4 -55.84 -11.37 -17.69
N GLU A 5 -55.37 -10.78 -16.59
CA GLU A 5 -54.92 -9.38 -16.55
C GLU A 5 -53.45 -9.23 -17.01
N GLN A 6 -53.25 -8.43 -18.05
CA GLN A 6 -52.00 -7.77 -18.38
C GLN A 6 -51.98 -6.34 -17.80
N ARG A 7 -50.88 -5.94 -17.16
CA ARG A 7 -50.41 -4.54 -16.97
C ARG A 7 -49.03 -4.62 -16.31
N GLY A 8 -47.97 -3.92 -16.71
CA GLY A 8 -47.72 -2.94 -17.75
C GLY A 8 -46.28 -2.45 -17.52
N ARG A 9 -45.44 -2.58 -18.54
CA ARG A 9 -44.08 -1.98 -18.62
C ARG A 9 -44.21 -0.47 -18.40
N ARG A 10 -43.41 0.11 -17.48
CA ARG A 10 -43.17 1.55 -17.43
C ARG A 10 -41.68 1.83 -17.58
N ASP A 11 -41.37 2.37 -18.76
CA ASP A 11 -40.21 3.20 -19.05
C ASP A 11 -40.01 4.28 -17.99
N ARG A 12 -38.78 4.45 -17.53
CA ARG A 12 -38.28 5.70 -16.92
C ARG A 12 -36.95 6.09 -17.56
N ARG A 13 -37.03 6.56 -18.81
CA ARG A 13 -36.08 7.52 -19.36
C ARG A 13 -36.69 8.91 -19.25
N GLY A 14 -35.98 9.84 -18.61
CA GLY A 14 -36.16 11.27 -18.81
C GLY A 14 -36.47 12.11 -17.56
N SER A 15 -35.42 12.61 -16.89
CA SER A 15 -35.33 14.03 -16.52
C SER A 15 -33.88 14.39 -16.17
N LEU A 16 -33.04 14.48 -17.21
CA LEU A 16 -31.84 15.31 -17.19
C LEU A 16 -32.27 16.68 -17.75
N ARG A 17 -32.32 17.70 -16.89
CA ARG A 17 -32.13 19.10 -17.30
C ARG A 17 -31.35 19.84 -16.22
N GLU A 18 -30.16 20.26 -16.64
CA GLU A 18 -29.54 21.55 -16.37
C GLU A 18 -29.23 21.93 -14.92
N ALA A 19 -28.05 21.49 -14.45
CA ALA A 19 -27.24 22.27 -13.53
C ALA A 19 -25.99 22.73 -14.30
N GLY A 20 -25.99 23.99 -14.75
CA GLY A 20 -24.81 24.63 -15.32
C GLY A 20 -23.68 24.73 -14.28
N PRO A 21 -22.41 24.80 -14.71
CA PRO A 21 -21.31 24.95 -13.77
C PRO A 21 -21.42 26.31 -13.06
N GLY A 22 -21.51 26.28 -11.73
CA GLY A 22 -21.50 27.48 -10.89
C GLY A 22 -20.15 28.21 -10.95
N PRO A 23 -20.08 29.47 -10.47
CA PRO A 23 -18.99 30.42 -10.74
C PRO A 23 -17.62 30.08 -10.10
N GLY A 24 -17.42 28.86 -9.61
CA GLY A 24 -16.19 28.43 -8.92
C GLY A 24 -15.25 27.56 -9.75
N ALA A 25 -15.67 27.08 -10.93
CA ALA A 25 -14.88 26.13 -11.73
C ALA A 25 -13.66 26.78 -12.40
N GLU A 26 -13.76 28.04 -12.83
CA GLU A 26 -12.65 28.77 -13.45
C GLU A 26 -11.59 29.20 -12.43
N GLY A 27 -11.98 29.49 -11.18
CA GLY A 27 -11.06 29.76 -10.07
C GLY A 27 -10.29 28.53 -9.59
N ALA A 28 -10.89 27.34 -9.67
CA ALA A 28 -10.25 26.08 -9.32
C ALA A 28 -9.20 25.63 -10.35
N ILE A 29 -9.43 25.92 -11.63
CA ILE A 29 -8.47 25.66 -12.72
C ILE A 29 -7.28 26.63 -12.63
N ALA A 30 -7.52 27.91 -12.33
CA ALA A 30 -6.46 28.89 -12.10
C ALA A 30 -5.65 28.65 -10.81
N GLY A 31 -6.25 28.01 -9.79
CA GLY A 31 -5.56 27.55 -8.58
C GLY A 31 -4.66 26.34 -8.82
N ALA A 32 -5.08 25.41 -9.69
CA ALA A 32 -4.30 24.21 -10.04
C ALA A 32 -3.05 24.55 -10.88
N GLU A 33 -3.12 25.57 -11.75
CA GLU A 33 -1.95 26.05 -12.50
C GLU A 33 -0.93 26.77 -11.61
N ARG A 34 -1.38 27.49 -10.57
CA ARG A 34 -0.50 28.11 -9.56
C ARG A 34 0.26 27.08 -8.72
N VAL A 35 -0.40 25.98 -8.34
CA VAL A 35 0.24 24.88 -7.57
C VAL A 35 1.29 24.14 -8.40
N LEU A 36 1.05 23.96 -9.71
CA LEU A 36 2.07 23.42 -10.62
C LEU A 36 3.29 24.35 -10.74
N HIS A 37 3.07 25.67 -10.71
CA HIS A 37 4.15 26.65 -10.73
C HIS A 37 4.92 26.73 -9.40
N GLU A 38 4.30 26.53 -8.25
CA GLU A 38 4.99 26.49 -6.95
C GLU A 38 5.80 25.20 -6.73
N VAL A 39 5.27 24.05 -7.17
CA VAL A 39 5.98 22.76 -7.14
C VAL A 39 7.17 22.76 -8.12
N ALA A 40 7.06 23.44 -9.27
CA ALA A 40 8.15 23.60 -10.22
C ALA A 40 9.15 24.71 -9.83
N ALA A 41 8.69 25.86 -9.31
CA ALA A 41 9.54 26.99 -8.91
C ALA A 41 10.33 26.70 -7.63
N GLY A 42 9.78 25.91 -6.69
CA GLY A 42 10.53 25.40 -5.54
C GLY A 42 11.72 24.52 -5.94
N ALA A 43 11.66 23.88 -7.11
CA ALA A 43 12.74 23.07 -7.67
C ALA A 43 13.76 23.88 -8.49
N VAL A 44 13.40 25.05 -9.03
CA VAL A 44 14.26 25.86 -9.91
C VAL A 44 14.91 27.06 -9.19
N SER A 45 14.29 27.62 -8.15
CA SER A 45 14.83 28.78 -7.40
C SER A 45 16.08 28.45 -6.57
N ARG A 46 16.33 27.18 -6.22
CA ARG A 46 17.50 26.77 -5.40
C ARG A 46 18.84 26.67 -6.15
N ARG A 47 18.95 27.20 -7.38
CA ARG A 47 20.19 27.08 -8.21
C ARG A 47 20.98 28.36 -8.47
N ARG A 48 20.68 29.50 -7.84
CA ARG A 48 21.54 30.70 -7.94
C ARG A 48 21.67 31.41 -6.60
N GLY A 49 22.82 31.27 -5.95
CA GLY A 49 23.19 32.05 -4.76
C GLY A 49 24.10 31.30 -3.79
N GLN A 50 25.40 31.33 -4.07
CA GLN A 50 26.58 31.19 -3.19
C GLN A 50 26.46 30.57 -1.78
N GLY A 51 27.39 29.63 -1.49
CA GLY A 51 27.97 29.47 -0.16
C GLY A 51 27.99 28.05 0.37
N HIS A 52 29.20 27.50 0.52
CA HIS A 52 29.54 26.22 1.15
C HIS A 52 28.62 25.77 2.31
N GLY A 53 28.00 24.59 2.15
CA GLY A 53 27.25 23.92 3.20
C GLY A 53 26.40 22.77 2.65
N ARG A 54 26.98 21.58 2.54
CA ARG A 54 26.30 20.38 2.01
C ARG A 54 25.28 19.87 3.05
N VAL A 55 24.09 20.45 3.10
CA VAL A 55 22.97 19.91 3.89
C VAL A 55 22.23 18.90 3.03
N VAL A 56 22.58 17.63 3.22
CA VAL A 56 21.84 16.49 2.68
C VAL A 56 20.59 16.29 3.54
N HIS A 57 19.40 16.40 2.93
CA HIS A 57 18.14 16.03 3.56
C HIS A 57 18.14 14.53 3.89
N ARG A 58 18.32 14.19 5.17
CA ARG A 58 18.13 12.83 5.72
C ARG A 58 16.66 12.68 6.12
N GLY A 59 15.84 12.17 5.20
CA GLY A 59 14.46 11.72 5.46
C GLY A 59 14.22 10.24 5.14
N GLY A 60 15.26 9.52 4.70
CA GLY A 60 15.28 8.06 4.67
C GLY A 60 16.20 7.57 5.78
N VAL A 61 15.84 6.46 6.42
CA VAL A 61 16.81 5.68 7.20
C VAL A 61 17.83 5.17 6.19
N ALA A 62 18.87 5.96 5.95
CA ALA A 62 20.09 5.49 5.32
C ALA A 62 20.72 4.49 6.29
N VAL A 63 20.31 3.23 6.17
CA VAL A 63 21.10 2.12 6.68
C VAL A 63 22.41 2.24 5.94
N GLU A 64 23.46 2.68 6.64
CA GLU A 64 24.80 2.78 6.09
C GLU A 64 25.11 1.50 5.30
N ALA A 65 25.72 1.66 4.14
CA ALA A 65 26.30 0.57 3.36
C ALA A 65 27.48 -0.05 4.15
N GLY A 66 27.15 -0.73 5.24
CA GLY A 66 28.01 -1.46 6.15
C GLY A 66 27.44 -2.86 6.40
N GLY A 67 28.08 -3.62 7.28
CA GLY A 67 27.81 -5.06 7.50
C GLY A 67 26.33 -5.43 7.68
N ALA A 68 25.51 -4.56 8.26
CA ALA A 68 24.07 -4.75 8.43
C ALA A 68 23.33 -4.99 7.10
N GLY A 69 23.67 -4.27 6.04
CA GLY A 69 23.08 -4.47 4.70
C GLY A 69 23.47 -5.82 4.10
N THR A 70 24.70 -6.26 4.33
CA THR A 70 25.19 -7.58 3.89
C THR A 70 24.50 -8.72 4.63
N PHE A 71 24.30 -8.60 5.95
CA PHE A 71 23.55 -9.59 6.72
C PHE A 71 22.08 -9.66 6.31
N ALA A 72 21.43 -8.52 6.06
CA ALA A 72 20.07 -8.49 5.56
C ALA A 72 19.94 -9.17 4.18
N PHE A 73 20.86 -8.89 3.26
CA PHE A 73 20.92 -9.55 1.96
C PHE A 73 21.14 -11.06 2.07
N ALA A 74 22.11 -11.49 2.87
CA ALA A 74 22.40 -12.91 3.07
C ALA A 74 21.21 -13.65 3.73
N GLY A 75 20.61 -13.03 4.75
CA GLY A 75 19.42 -13.56 5.41
C GLY A 75 18.23 -13.69 4.47
N TRP A 76 17.97 -12.66 3.64
CA TRP A 76 16.90 -12.72 2.64
C TRP A 76 17.15 -13.82 1.60
N ARG A 77 18.38 -13.95 1.09
CA ARG A 77 18.75 -15.04 0.17
C ARG A 77 18.58 -16.43 0.79
N ALA A 78 19.00 -16.60 2.04
CA ALA A 78 18.83 -17.86 2.75
C ALA A 78 17.34 -18.19 2.92
N LEU A 79 16.52 -17.21 3.29
CA LEU A 79 15.07 -17.38 3.41
C LEU A 79 14.45 -17.81 2.08
N LEU A 80 14.80 -17.14 0.96
CA LEU A 80 14.33 -17.54 -0.37
C LEU A 80 14.71 -18.99 -0.72
N ALA A 81 15.94 -19.42 -0.41
CA ALA A 81 16.35 -20.81 -0.64
C ALA A 81 15.54 -21.81 0.21
N VAL A 82 15.34 -21.50 1.49
CA VAL A 82 14.58 -22.33 2.43
C VAL A 82 13.10 -22.46 2.01
N THR A 83 12.50 -21.40 1.48
CA THR A 83 11.09 -21.42 1.04
C THR A 83 10.81 -22.39 -0.11
N ARG A 84 11.85 -22.86 -0.82
CA ARG A 84 11.72 -23.85 -1.91
C ARG A 84 11.63 -25.29 -1.44
N VAL A 85 12.10 -25.57 -0.21
CA VAL A 85 12.22 -26.95 0.30
C VAL A 85 11.39 -27.19 1.55
N VAL A 86 11.07 -26.14 2.32
CA VAL A 86 10.28 -26.26 3.55
C VAL A 86 8.84 -25.81 3.32
N PRO A 87 7.82 -26.60 3.74
CA PRO A 87 6.42 -26.21 3.61
C PRO A 87 6.09 -24.89 4.32
N LEU A 88 5.29 -24.04 3.66
CA LEU A 88 4.89 -22.73 4.16
C LEU A 88 4.26 -22.73 5.57
N PRO A 89 3.38 -23.68 5.96
CA PRO A 89 2.83 -23.71 7.31
C PRO A 89 3.89 -23.88 8.40
N LEU A 90 4.92 -24.70 8.15
CA LEU A 90 6.03 -24.92 9.07
C LEU A 90 6.89 -23.66 9.20
N LEU A 91 7.22 -23.02 8.08
CA LEU A 91 7.95 -21.74 8.10
C LEU A 91 7.18 -20.64 8.83
N CYS A 92 5.86 -20.56 8.66
CA CYS A 92 5.01 -19.62 9.40
C CYS A 92 4.96 -19.92 10.91
N ALA A 93 4.97 -21.20 11.29
CA ALA A 93 5.04 -21.60 12.70
C ALA A 93 6.38 -21.14 13.31
N ILE A 94 7.49 -21.45 12.65
CA ILE A 94 8.85 -21.05 13.07
C ILE A 94 8.95 -19.53 13.16
N ALA A 95 8.53 -18.79 12.12
CA ALA A 95 8.54 -17.33 12.11
C ALA A 95 7.69 -16.73 13.25
N GLY A 96 6.58 -17.38 13.60
CA GLY A 96 5.75 -17.00 14.74
C GLY A 96 6.46 -17.13 16.09
N LEU A 97 7.22 -18.22 16.26
CA LEU A 97 8.03 -18.45 17.46
C LEU A 97 9.20 -17.46 17.53
N VAL A 98 9.93 -17.31 16.42
CA VAL A 98 11.05 -16.35 16.32
C VAL A 98 10.57 -14.92 16.59
N GLY A 99 9.43 -14.50 16.02
CA GLY A 99 8.90 -13.16 16.24
C GLY A 99 8.42 -12.95 17.68
N SER A 100 7.87 -14.00 18.31
CA SER A 100 7.53 -13.97 19.73
C SER A 100 8.77 -13.87 20.62
N ALA A 101 9.87 -14.56 20.29
CA ALA A 101 11.14 -14.46 21.01
C ALA A 101 11.80 -13.09 20.81
N MET A 102 11.79 -12.59 19.57
CA MET A 102 12.36 -11.29 19.20
C MET A 102 11.71 -10.13 19.97
N TYR A 103 10.42 -10.26 20.32
CA TYR A 103 9.73 -9.29 21.18
C TYR A 103 10.45 -9.09 22.54
N TYR A 104 11.01 -10.16 23.11
CA TYR A 104 11.73 -10.09 24.39
C TYR A 104 13.19 -9.69 24.21
N CYS A 105 13.80 -10.00 23.06
CA CYS A 105 15.20 -9.68 22.76
C CYS A 105 15.41 -8.29 22.14
N TRP A 106 14.34 -7.55 21.81
CA TRP A 106 14.42 -6.23 21.18
C TRP A 106 13.69 -5.15 22.02
N PRO A 107 14.33 -4.64 23.09
CA PRO A 107 13.71 -3.69 24.02
C PRO A 107 13.19 -2.42 23.36
N GLN A 108 13.96 -1.84 22.43
CA GLN A 108 13.62 -0.60 21.74
C GLN A 108 12.38 -0.79 20.84
N GLY A 109 12.36 -1.87 20.05
CA GLY A 109 11.21 -2.20 19.21
C GLY A 109 9.97 -2.49 20.06
N ARG A 110 10.14 -3.22 21.17
CA ARG A 110 9.07 -3.46 22.15
C ARG A 110 8.47 -2.18 22.69
N GLN A 111 9.30 -1.22 23.11
CA GLN A 111 8.82 0.07 23.63
C GLN A 111 8.06 0.86 22.57
N THR A 112 8.55 0.90 21.33
CA THR A 112 7.85 1.56 20.21
C THR A 112 6.52 0.91 19.90
N MET A 113 6.45 -0.43 19.83
CA MET A 113 5.18 -1.12 19.63
C MET A 113 4.19 -0.83 20.76
N LEU A 114 4.62 -0.85 22.02
CA LEU A 114 3.75 -0.56 23.16
C LEU A 114 3.21 0.87 23.16
N ARG A 115 4.02 1.85 22.74
CA ARG A 115 3.56 3.23 22.54
C ARG A 115 2.50 3.28 21.45
N ASN A 116 2.74 2.70 20.29
CA ASN A 116 1.76 2.65 19.20
C ASN A 116 0.44 1.99 19.64
N TYR A 117 0.51 0.86 20.35
CA TYR A 117 -0.69 0.17 20.87
C TYR A 117 -1.41 0.91 21.99
N ALA A 118 -0.77 1.87 22.67
CA ALA A 118 -1.48 2.74 23.62
C ALA A 118 -2.48 3.64 22.91
N HIS A 119 -2.17 4.10 21.70
CA HIS A 119 -3.10 4.88 20.87
C HIS A 119 -4.18 3.99 20.24
N VAL A 120 -3.81 2.82 19.73
CA VAL A 120 -4.76 1.90 19.05
C VAL A 120 -5.74 1.26 20.04
N LEU A 121 -5.29 0.96 21.26
CA LEU A 121 -6.05 0.25 22.29
C LEU A 121 -6.00 1.03 23.64
N PRO A 122 -6.62 2.22 23.72
CA PRO A 122 -6.52 3.10 24.88
C PRO A 122 -7.16 2.51 26.15
N GLU A 123 -8.18 1.67 25.99
CA GLU A 123 -8.86 1.00 27.11
C GLU A 123 -8.22 -0.33 27.52
N ALA A 124 -7.27 -0.85 26.75
CA ALA A 124 -6.65 -2.14 27.03
C ALA A 124 -5.64 -2.05 28.19
N THR A 125 -5.58 -3.12 28.99
CA THR A 125 -4.58 -3.28 30.03
C THR A 125 -3.18 -3.38 29.45
N VAL A 126 -2.16 -3.12 30.28
CA VAL A 126 -0.75 -3.28 29.89
C VAL A 126 -0.46 -4.70 29.38
N ARG A 127 -1.05 -5.73 30.02
CA ARG A 127 -0.86 -7.13 29.62
C ARG A 127 -1.46 -7.42 28.24
N GLU A 128 -2.63 -6.86 27.94
CA GLU A 128 -3.27 -7.01 26.63
C GLU A 128 -2.46 -6.32 25.53
N ARG A 129 -2.00 -5.08 25.77
CA ARG A 129 -1.12 -4.39 24.81
C ARG A 129 0.17 -5.16 24.56
N GLN A 130 0.78 -5.72 25.60
CA GLN A 130 1.96 -6.58 25.45
C GLN A 130 1.67 -7.85 24.65
N ARG A 131 0.52 -8.49 24.88
CA ARG A 131 0.08 -9.67 24.11
C ARG A 131 -0.10 -9.31 22.63
N VAL A 132 -0.81 -8.23 22.31
CA VAL A 132 -1.06 -7.81 20.93
C VAL A 132 0.25 -7.39 20.25
N ALA A 133 1.11 -6.63 20.94
CA ALA A 133 2.42 -6.25 20.41
C ALA A 133 3.29 -7.45 20.04
N ARG A 134 3.35 -8.47 20.91
CA ARG A 134 4.07 -9.71 20.63
C ARG A 134 3.45 -10.48 19.45
N GLN A 135 2.13 -10.58 19.40
CA GLN A 135 1.42 -11.25 18.30
C GLN A 135 1.63 -10.52 16.97
N SER A 136 1.67 -9.19 17.00
CA SER A 136 1.94 -8.34 15.84
C SER A 136 3.34 -8.59 15.27
N LEU A 137 4.36 -8.65 16.13
CA LEU A 137 5.73 -8.97 15.67
C LEU A 137 5.84 -10.39 15.10
N ALA A 138 5.15 -11.35 15.72
CA ALA A 138 5.04 -12.71 15.19
C ALA A 138 4.33 -12.73 13.82
N ASN A 139 3.29 -11.92 13.62
CA ASN A 139 2.59 -11.79 12.34
C ASN A 139 3.44 -11.09 11.28
N TYR A 140 4.22 -10.09 11.67
CA TYR A 140 5.16 -9.43 10.77
C TYR A 140 6.19 -10.42 10.20
N LEU A 141 6.78 -11.28 11.04
CA LEU A 141 7.72 -12.29 10.53
C LEU A 141 7.03 -13.37 9.69
N ARG A 142 5.79 -13.75 9.99
CA ARG A 142 5.00 -14.64 9.12
C ARG A 142 4.77 -14.02 7.75
N TYR A 143 4.43 -12.73 7.71
CA TYR A 143 4.30 -11.97 6.47
C TYR A 143 5.61 -11.99 5.67
N MET A 144 6.77 -11.80 6.32
CA MET A 144 8.07 -11.85 5.62
C MET A 144 8.36 -13.22 5.00
N VAL A 145 8.03 -14.30 5.71
CA VAL A 145 8.12 -15.66 5.17
C VAL A 145 7.18 -15.86 3.99
N GLU A 146 5.93 -15.41 4.10
CA GLU A 146 4.93 -15.55 3.04
C GLU A 146 5.29 -14.74 1.79
N PHE A 147 5.83 -13.53 1.98
CA PHE A 147 6.35 -12.73 0.89
C PHE A 147 7.55 -13.42 0.21
N ALA A 148 8.48 -13.98 0.96
CA ALA A 148 9.58 -14.73 0.37
C ALA A 148 9.08 -15.98 -0.40
N ALA A 149 8.08 -16.68 0.15
CA ALA A 149 7.51 -17.88 -0.45
C ALA A 149 6.61 -17.60 -1.66
N SER A 150 6.09 -16.37 -1.82
CA SER A 150 5.15 -16.03 -2.89
C SER A 150 5.75 -16.23 -4.29
N GLY A 151 7.07 -16.07 -4.41
CA GLY A 151 7.85 -16.36 -5.62
C GLY A 151 7.73 -17.81 -6.10
N ASN A 152 7.41 -18.75 -5.21
CA ASN A 152 7.29 -20.17 -5.52
C ASN A 152 5.86 -20.60 -5.87
N LEU A 153 4.87 -19.70 -5.74
CA LEU A 153 3.47 -20.03 -6.02
C LEU A 153 3.24 -20.13 -7.53
N SER A 154 2.53 -21.18 -7.96
CA SER A 154 2.00 -21.29 -9.32
C SER A 154 0.94 -20.22 -9.59
N PRO A 155 0.64 -19.88 -10.85
CA PRO A 155 -0.44 -18.95 -11.18
C PRO A 155 -1.79 -19.29 -10.51
N GLU A 156 -2.15 -20.58 -10.48
CA GLU A 156 -3.39 -21.07 -9.85
C GLU A 156 -3.36 -20.86 -8.32
N GLN A 157 -2.22 -21.15 -7.70
CA GLN A 157 -2.03 -20.91 -6.27
C GLN A 157 -2.09 -19.41 -5.94
N ARG A 158 -1.55 -18.55 -6.79
CA ARG A 158 -1.66 -17.09 -6.64
C ARG A 158 -3.10 -16.62 -6.71
N LEU A 159 -3.91 -17.17 -7.62
CA LEU A 159 -5.34 -16.85 -7.74
C LEU A 159 -6.14 -17.27 -6.49
N ALA A 160 -5.77 -18.39 -5.88
CA ALA A 160 -6.38 -18.93 -4.66
C ALA A 160 -6.01 -18.16 -3.38
N VAL A 161 -5.04 -17.24 -3.44
CA VAL A 161 -4.65 -16.37 -2.32
C VAL A 161 -5.74 -15.30 -2.11
N GLY A 162 -6.73 -15.59 -1.28
CA GLY A 162 -7.63 -14.58 -0.71
C GLY A 162 -9.09 -14.69 -1.11
N VAL A 163 -9.81 -15.63 -0.48
CA VAL A 163 -11.20 -15.94 -0.83
C VAL A 163 -12.04 -16.25 0.43
N GLU A 164 -12.13 -15.31 1.36
CA GLU A 164 -13.16 -15.37 2.43
C GLU A 164 -14.10 -14.15 2.45
N THR A 165 -13.76 -13.03 1.78
CA THR A 165 -14.59 -11.81 1.67
C THR A 165 -14.90 -11.48 0.19
N PRO A 166 -15.81 -10.53 -0.14
CA PRO A 166 -16.16 -10.16 -1.52
C PRO A 166 -15.00 -9.65 -2.40
N GLY A 167 -13.75 -9.67 -1.90
CA GLY A 167 -12.57 -9.70 -2.74
C GLY A 167 -12.35 -8.41 -3.53
N PHE A 168 -12.44 -8.51 -4.85
CA PHE A 168 -12.04 -7.48 -5.82
C PHE A 168 -13.23 -6.79 -6.51
N ASP A 169 -14.47 -7.06 -6.09
CA ASP A 169 -15.67 -6.51 -6.75
C ASP A 169 -15.64 -4.97 -6.88
N GLY A 170 -15.16 -4.27 -5.84
CA GLY A 170 -14.99 -2.81 -5.86
C GLY A 170 -13.89 -2.34 -6.84
N VAL A 171 -12.86 -3.17 -7.04
CA VAL A 171 -11.84 -2.93 -8.06
C VAL A 171 -12.47 -3.11 -9.44
N ASP A 172 -13.22 -4.19 -9.68
CA ASP A 172 -13.90 -4.43 -10.96
C ASP A 172 -14.84 -3.28 -11.33
N GLN A 173 -15.72 -2.87 -10.41
CA GLN A 173 -16.62 -1.72 -10.61
C GLN A 173 -15.86 -0.42 -10.89
N GLY A 174 -14.71 -0.20 -10.23
CA GLY A 174 -13.86 0.96 -10.49
C GLY A 174 -13.21 0.92 -11.86
N MET A 175 -12.74 -0.26 -12.29
CA MET A 175 -12.08 -0.47 -13.58
C MET A 175 -13.07 -0.34 -14.76
N GLU A 176 -14.35 -0.69 -14.57
CA GLU A 176 -15.42 -0.48 -15.56
C GLU A 176 -15.62 1.00 -15.94
N GLN A 177 -15.20 1.93 -15.07
CA GLN A 177 -15.29 3.37 -15.34
C GLN A 177 -14.23 3.86 -16.35
N GLY A 178 -13.26 3.02 -16.72
CA GLY A 178 -12.27 3.33 -17.75
C GLY A 178 -11.19 4.34 -17.34
N ARG A 179 -11.04 4.63 -16.04
CA ARG A 179 -10.13 5.66 -15.50
C ARG A 179 -9.07 5.10 -14.54
N GLY A 180 -9.02 3.78 -14.38
CA GLY A 180 -8.16 3.08 -13.44
C GLY A 180 -8.68 3.15 -12.01
N VAL A 181 -7.96 2.49 -11.12
CA VAL A 181 -8.30 2.40 -9.68
C VAL A 181 -7.07 2.72 -8.84
N VAL A 182 -7.25 3.61 -7.87
CA VAL A 182 -6.28 3.88 -6.81
C VAL A 182 -6.61 3.02 -5.60
N VAL A 183 -5.71 2.12 -5.25
CA VAL A 183 -5.78 1.31 -4.02
C VAL A 183 -4.91 2.00 -2.96
N ALA A 184 -5.51 2.35 -1.83
CA ALA A 184 -4.84 3.02 -0.73
C ALA A 184 -4.69 2.06 0.47
N PRO A 185 -3.70 1.14 0.45
CA PRO A 185 -3.54 0.19 1.53
C PRO A 185 -2.83 0.78 2.75
N MET A 186 -2.99 0.11 3.89
CA MET A 186 -2.14 0.29 5.07
C MET A 186 -1.09 -0.83 5.16
N HIS A 187 -0.04 -0.64 5.97
CA HIS A 187 0.90 -1.70 6.35
C HIS A 187 0.24 -2.69 7.31
N PHE A 188 -0.82 -3.36 6.86
CA PHE A 188 -1.63 -4.28 7.64
C PHE A 188 -1.81 -5.62 6.93
N GLY A 189 -1.43 -6.70 7.62
CA GLY A 189 -1.53 -8.06 7.11
C GLY A 189 -0.53 -8.34 5.99
N ASN A 190 -0.98 -8.80 4.82
CA ASN A 190 -0.08 -9.22 3.74
C ASN A 190 -0.49 -8.65 2.37
N TRP A 191 -0.06 -7.41 2.13
CA TRP A 191 -0.32 -6.69 0.88
C TRP A 191 0.49 -7.23 -0.31
N ASP A 192 1.64 -7.87 -0.10
CA ASP A 192 2.43 -8.47 -1.19
C ASP A 192 1.73 -9.70 -1.78
N LEU A 193 1.11 -10.52 -0.94
CA LEU A 193 0.24 -11.61 -1.40
C LEU A 193 -0.99 -11.07 -2.14
N ALA A 194 -1.61 -9.99 -1.65
CA ALA A 194 -2.73 -9.34 -2.33
C ALA A 194 -2.32 -8.77 -3.70
N ALA A 195 -1.15 -8.14 -3.80
CA ALA A 195 -0.62 -7.62 -5.06
C ALA A 195 -0.33 -8.75 -6.06
N THR A 196 0.25 -9.85 -5.58
CA THR A 196 0.50 -11.06 -6.38
C THR A 196 -0.80 -11.66 -6.90
N ASN A 197 -1.82 -11.71 -6.04
CA ASN A 197 -3.14 -12.18 -6.38
C ASN A 197 -3.83 -11.29 -7.43
N ALA A 198 -3.78 -9.96 -7.25
CA ALA A 198 -4.28 -8.98 -8.21
C ALA A 198 -3.62 -9.15 -9.60
N ALA A 199 -2.30 -9.29 -9.62
CA ALA A 199 -1.56 -9.53 -10.86
C ALA A 199 -1.96 -10.86 -11.53
N ALA A 200 -2.18 -11.92 -10.74
CA ALA A 200 -2.64 -13.21 -11.26
C ALA A 200 -4.08 -13.15 -11.83
N ARG A 201 -4.95 -12.26 -11.31
CA ARG A 201 -6.28 -11.97 -11.89
C ARG A 201 -6.19 -11.18 -13.21
N GLY A 202 -5.00 -10.75 -13.62
CA GLY A 202 -4.77 -10.03 -14.87
C GLY A 202 -4.75 -8.51 -14.72
N TYR A 203 -4.88 -7.96 -13.51
CA TYR A 203 -4.74 -6.52 -13.33
C TYR A 203 -3.30 -6.08 -13.49
N LYS A 204 -3.10 -4.98 -14.22
CA LYS A 204 -1.82 -4.29 -14.27
C LYS A 204 -1.70 -3.40 -13.04
N LEU A 205 -0.85 -3.79 -12.10
CA LEU A 205 -0.66 -3.08 -10.84
C LEU A 205 0.68 -2.35 -10.82
N THR A 206 0.63 -1.05 -10.56
CA THR A 206 1.81 -0.23 -10.28
C THR A 206 1.83 0.16 -8.80
N VAL A 207 2.92 -0.12 -8.10
CA VAL A 207 3.11 0.22 -6.68
C VAL A 207 4.23 1.22 -6.52
N VAL A 208 4.09 2.10 -5.52
CA VAL A 208 5.20 2.97 -5.10
C VAL A 208 5.96 2.29 -3.98
N GLY A 209 7.24 2.05 -4.19
CA GLY A 209 8.11 1.39 -3.24
C GLY A 209 9.25 2.28 -2.76
N GLU A 210 9.59 2.16 -1.48
CA GLU A 210 10.86 2.64 -0.94
C GLU A 210 12.01 1.77 -1.45
N THR A 211 13.20 2.37 -1.59
CA THR A 211 14.43 1.67 -1.95
C THR A 211 15.15 1.18 -0.70
N PHE A 212 15.81 0.03 -0.80
CA PHE A 212 16.68 -0.48 0.25
C PHE A 212 18.09 0.10 0.12
N GLY A 213 18.73 0.44 1.24
CA GLY A 213 20.08 1.02 1.25
C GLY A 213 21.17 0.12 0.64
N ASN A 214 20.96 -1.20 0.62
CA ASN A 214 21.84 -2.14 -0.06
C ASN A 214 21.28 -2.43 -1.48
N PRO A 215 22.00 -2.06 -2.56
CA PRO A 215 21.51 -2.25 -3.93
C PRO A 215 21.19 -3.70 -4.28
N ARG A 216 21.97 -4.67 -3.78
CA ARG A 216 21.73 -6.09 -4.06
C ARG A 216 20.46 -6.61 -3.39
N LEU A 217 20.14 -6.08 -2.21
CA LEU A 217 18.88 -6.38 -1.53
C LEU A 217 17.72 -5.69 -2.24
N ASP A 218 17.90 -4.44 -2.67
CA ASP A 218 16.93 -3.68 -3.47
C ASP A 218 16.55 -4.47 -4.73
N ASP A 219 17.54 -4.84 -5.54
CA ASP A 219 17.34 -5.60 -6.78
C ASP A 219 16.64 -6.95 -6.53
N LEU A 220 16.98 -7.64 -5.44
CA LEU A 220 16.40 -8.94 -5.11
C LEU A 220 14.93 -8.83 -4.68
N VAL A 221 14.58 -7.80 -3.91
CA VAL A 221 13.20 -7.57 -3.45
C VAL A 221 12.34 -6.99 -4.58
N VAL A 222 12.86 -6.01 -5.32
CA VAL A 222 12.18 -5.38 -6.45
C VAL A 222 11.98 -6.40 -7.58
N GLY A 223 13.04 -7.09 -7.98
CA GLY A 223 12.97 -8.13 -9.02
C GLY A 223 12.03 -9.28 -8.63
N GLY A 224 11.95 -9.62 -7.35
CA GLY A 224 10.97 -10.58 -6.82
C GLY A 224 9.53 -10.14 -7.05
N ARG A 225 9.20 -8.87 -6.80
CA ARG A 225 7.86 -8.30 -7.05
C ARG A 225 7.54 -8.17 -8.54
N GLU A 226 8.52 -7.76 -9.34
CA GLU A 226 8.36 -7.65 -10.79
C GLU A 226 8.13 -9.01 -11.45
N ALA A 227 8.82 -10.06 -11.00
CA ALA A 227 8.58 -11.43 -11.43
C ALA A 227 7.17 -11.96 -11.07
N LEU A 228 6.49 -11.31 -10.12
CA LEU A 228 5.11 -11.60 -9.73
C LEU A 228 4.09 -10.73 -10.49
N GLY A 229 4.52 -9.91 -11.46
CA GLY A 229 3.66 -9.08 -12.28
C GLY A 229 3.34 -7.70 -11.67
N VAL A 230 4.03 -7.32 -10.60
CA VAL A 230 3.85 -6.02 -9.94
C VAL A 230 4.90 -5.02 -10.44
N ARG A 231 4.47 -3.92 -11.07
CA ARG A 231 5.38 -2.86 -11.49
C ARG A 231 5.73 -1.98 -10.30
N LEU A 232 7.02 -1.84 -9.99
CA LEU A 232 7.46 -0.96 -8.91
C LEU A 232 8.00 0.36 -9.46
N VAL A 233 7.52 1.48 -8.91
CA VAL A 233 8.01 2.81 -9.22
C VAL A 233 8.73 3.37 -7.99
N LYS A 234 10.00 3.74 -8.17
CA LYS A 234 10.82 4.38 -7.12
C LYS A 234 10.31 5.80 -6.85
N MET A 235 10.39 6.21 -5.58
CA MET A 235 9.80 7.46 -5.07
C MET A 235 10.25 8.73 -5.83
N GLU A 236 11.46 8.72 -6.42
CA GLU A 236 12.03 9.87 -7.13
C GLU A 236 11.32 10.23 -8.45
N LYS A 237 10.48 9.34 -9.04
CA LYS A 237 9.86 9.52 -10.37
C LYS A 237 8.35 9.20 -10.42
N VAL A 238 7.66 9.38 -9.29
CA VAL A 238 6.32 8.82 -9.06
C VAL A 238 5.19 9.52 -9.82
N GLY A 239 5.08 10.86 -9.75
CA GLY A 239 3.85 11.56 -10.19
C GLY A 239 3.40 11.23 -11.62
N PRO A 240 4.21 11.54 -12.66
CA PRO A 240 3.81 11.34 -14.05
C PRO A 240 3.61 9.87 -14.44
N SER A 241 4.31 8.93 -13.79
CA SER A 241 4.20 7.51 -14.11
C SER A 241 2.89 6.92 -13.59
N LEU A 242 2.47 7.28 -12.37
CA LEU A 242 1.19 6.84 -11.80
C LEU A 242 -0.01 7.39 -12.58
N VAL A 243 0.00 8.68 -12.93
CA VAL A 243 -1.05 9.30 -13.74
C VAL A 243 -1.19 8.59 -15.10
N ARG A 244 -0.06 8.22 -15.73
CA ARG A 244 -0.09 7.46 -16.99
C ARG A 244 -0.68 6.07 -16.82
N SER A 245 -0.40 5.36 -15.73
CA SER A 245 -1.01 4.07 -15.44
C SER A 245 -2.53 4.19 -15.26
N LEU A 246 -3.00 5.15 -14.47
CA LEU A 246 -4.43 5.38 -14.28
C LEU A 246 -5.15 5.72 -15.60
N ARG A 247 -4.55 6.60 -16.43
CA ARG A 247 -5.08 6.93 -17.77
C ARG A 247 -5.12 5.74 -18.75
N ARG A 248 -4.37 4.67 -18.48
CA ARG A 248 -4.41 3.42 -19.23
C ARG A 248 -5.40 2.41 -18.66
N ASN A 249 -6.26 2.85 -17.73
CA ASN A 249 -7.17 2.02 -16.96
C ASN A 249 -6.40 0.90 -16.22
N GLU A 250 -5.29 1.24 -15.57
CA GLU A 250 -4.49 0.33 -14.74
C GLU A 250 -4.70 0.63 -13.24
N MET A 251 -4.28 -0.30 -12.37
CA MET A 251 -4.30 -0.11 -10.92
C MET A 251 -3.03 0.60 -10.44
N VAL A 252 -3.19 1.48 -9.45
CA VAL A 252 -2.08 2.08 -8.71
C VAL A 252 -2.29 1.82 -7.22
N ALA A 253 -1.28 1.30 -6.52
CA ALA A 253 -1.31 1.16 -5.06
C ALA A 253 -0.24 1.99 -4.36
N THR A 254 -0.65 2.71 -3.32
CA THR A 254 0.22 3.60 -2.53
C THR A 254 -0.15 3.55 -1.06
N LEU A 255 0.82 3.21 -0.21
CA LEU A 255 0.62 3.11 1.24
C LEU A 255 0.34 4.49 1.86
N ILE A 256 -0.58 4.56 2.81
CA ILE A 256 -1.10 5.83 3.36
C ILE A 256 -0.83 6.07 4.85
N ASP A 257 -0.25 5.11 5.55
CA ASP A 257 -0.26 5.04 7.02
C ASP A 257 1.09 5.37 7.67
N ARG A 258 2.06 5.90 6.91
CA ARG A 258 3.31 6.43 7.48
C ARG A 258 3.24 7.95 7.58
N PRO A 259 3.34 8.52 8.79
CA PRO A 259 3.30 9.97 8.97
C PRO A 259 4.41 10.69 8.22
N LEU A 260 4.08 11.86 7.68
CA LEU A 260 5.03 12.77 7.05
C LEU A 260 5.39 13.89 8.02
N HIS A 261 6.60 14.45 7.87
CA HIS A 261 6.99 15.64 8.64
C HIS A 261 6.40 16.92 8.03
N GLU A 262 6.27 16.97 6.70
CA GLU A 262 5.66 18.09 5.96
C GLU A 262 5.05 17.60 4.63
N GLY A 263 4.08 18.36 4.10
CA GLY A 263 3.53 18.17 2.74
C GLY A 263 2.42 17.12 2.63
N GLY A 264 1.97 16.58 3.75
CA GLY A 264 0.83 15.68 3.86
C GLY A 264 -0.50 16.40 4.08
N VAL A 265 -1.50 15.63 4.50
CA VAL A 265 -2.81 16.12 4.95
C VAL A 265 -2.99 15.75 6.41
N ARG A 266 -3.44 16.70 7.22
CA ARG A 266 -3.76 16.45 8.63
C ARG A 266 -5.10 15.73 8.74
N VAL A 267 -5.11 14.62 9.45
CA VAL A 267 -6.29 13.79 9.70
C VAL A 267 -6.32 13.39 11.18
N ARG A 268 -7.50 13.01 11.67
CA ARG A 268 -7.63 12.37 12.98
C ARG A 268 -7.44 10.86 12.83
N PHE A 269 -6.45 10.29 13.51
CA PHE A 269 -6.16 8.86 13.52
C PHE A 269 -5.99 8.38 14.95
N PHE A 270 -6.80 7.39 15.36
CA PHE A 270 -6.85 6.90 16.75
C PHE A 270 -6.99 8.01 17.81
N GLY A 271 -7.82 9.01 17.52
CA GLY A 271 -8.12 10.11 18.43
C GLY A 271 -7.13 11.29 18.38
N GLU A 272 -5.98 11.14 17.71
CA GLU A 272 -4.93 12.15 17.63
C GLU A 272 -4.82 12.76 16.23
N GLU A 273 -4.25 13.97 16.14
CA GLU A 273 -3.94 14.58 14.85
C GLU A 273 -2.61 14.05 14.32
N VAL A 274 -2.61 13.60 13.06
CA VAL A 274 -1.42 13.12 12.36
C VAL A 274 -1.44 13.62 10.92
N GLU A 275 -0.25 13.89 10.37
CA GLU A 275 -0.08 14.27 8.98
C GLU A 275 0.30 13.04 8.14
N VAL A 276 -0.53 12.70 7.14
CA VAL A 276 -0.37 11.50 6.31
C VAL A 276 -0.23 11.85 4.82
N PRO A 277 0.30 10.94 3.98
CA PRO A 277 0.47 11.19 2.55
C PRO A 277 -0.86 11.48 1.84
N ALA A 278 -0.93 12.63 1.15
CA ALA A 278 -2.08 13.01 0.33
C ALA A 278 -2.10 12.38 -1.08
N GLY A 279 -1.02 11.66 -1.44
CA GLY A 279 -0.75 11.15 -2.78
C GLY A 279 -1.94 10.43 -3.44
N PRO A 280 -2.49 9.36 -2.83
CA PRO A 280 -3.60 8.63 -3.43
C PRO A 280 -4.85 9.49 -3.67
N ALA A 281 -5.25 10.32 -2.70
CA ALA A 281 -6.40 11.22 -2.86
C ALA A 281 -6.17 12.26 -3.97
N ARG A 282 -4.97 12.85 -4.04
CA ARG A 282 -4.59 13.78 -5.11
C ARG A 282 -4.59 13.11 -6.49
N LEU A 283 -4.13 11.87 -6.60
CA LEU A 283 -4.17 11.10 -7.84
C LEU A 283 -5.61 10.85 -8.30
N ALA A 284 -6.49 10.43 -7.40
CA ALA A 284 -7.89 10.19 -7.71
C ALA A 284 -8.59 11.46 -8.19
N LEU A 285 -8.43 12.58 -7.47
CA LEU A 285 -8.99 13.88 -7.86
C LEU A 285 -8.48 14.36 -9.22
N HIS A 286 -7.18 14.19 -9.49
CA HIS A 286 -6.57 14.66 -10.73
C HIS A 286 -6.92 13.81 -11.95
N THR A 287 -7.16 12.51 -11.77
CA THR A 287 -7.40 11.56 -12.88
C THR A 287 -8.87 11.18 -13.04
N GLY A 288 -9.69 11.42 -12.03
CA GLY A 288 -11.05 10.91 -11.95
C GLY A 288 -11.14 9.39 -11.74
N ALA A 289 -10.03 8.74 -11.36
CA ALA A 289 -9.99 7.33 -11.00
C ALA A 289 -10.78 7.05 -9.71
N ALA A 290 -11.40 5.88 -9.62
CA ALA A 290 -11.98 5.41 -8.37
C ALA A 290 -10.88 5.19 -7.32
N ILE A 291 -11.21 5.35 -6.04
CA ILE A 291 -10.28 5.16 -4.93
C ILE A 291 -10.92 4.33 -3.82
N GLY A 292 -10.17 3.36 -3.28
CA GLY A 292 -10.58 2.54 -2.15
C GLY A 292 -9.48 2.44 -1.10
N ALA A 293 -9.84 2.63 0.18
CA ALA A 293 -8.96 2.33 1.30
C ALA A 293 -9.06 0.84 1.63
N VAL A 294 -7.94 0.12 1.64
CA VAL A 294 -7.97 -1.36 1.70
C VAL A 294 -7.03 -1.90 2.78
N ALA A 295 -7.42 -2.96 3.44
CA ALA A 295 -6.55 -3.74 4.32
C ALA A 295 -6.54 -5.21 3.88
N PHE A 296 -5.42 -5.89 4.15
CA PHE A 296 -5.23 -7.28 3.73
C PHE A 296 -4.98 -8.24 4.90
N PRO A 297 -5.95 -8.42 5.83
CA PRO A 297 -5.76 -9.23 7.02
C PRO A 297 -5.25 -10.63 6.69
N ARG A 298 -4.23 -11.08 7.41
CA ARG A 298 -3.74 -12.46 7.29
C ARG A 298 -4.65 -13.41 8.06
N ARG A 299 -5.24 -14.40 7.39
CA ARG A 299 -6.07 -15.45 8.01
C ARG A 299 -5.29 -16.71 8.35
N GLY A 300 -4.24 -17.00 7.60
CA GLY A 300 -3.41 -18.18 7.80
C GLY A 300 -2.25 -18.24 6.81
N PRO A 301 -1.45 -19.33 6.83
CA PRO A 301 -0.37 -19.52 5.86
C PRO A 301 -0.87 -19.40 4.43
N GLY A 302 -0.41 -18.37 3.72
CA GLY A 302 -0.79 -18.11 2.31
C GLY A 302 -2.24 -17.69 2.10
N ARG A 303 -2.99 -17.34 3.17
CA ARG A 303 -4.38 -16.93 3.11
C ARG A 303 -4.58 -15.55 3.71
N ILE A 304 -5.25 -14.69 2.95
CA ILE A 304 -5.56 -13.30 3.32
C ILE A 304 -7.05 -13.02 3.10
N ASP A 305 -7.52 -11.95 3.71
CA ASP A 305 -8.79 -11.31 3.34
C ASP A 305 -8.52 -10.01 2.60
N VAL A 306 -9.55 -9.51 1.93
CA VAL A 306 -9.61 -8.14 1.43
C VAL A 306 -10.72 -7.41 2.18
N LEU A 307 -10.35 -6.35 2.91
CA LEU A 307 -11.29 -5.42 3.54
C LEU A 307 -11.18 -4.10 2.82
N ALA A 308 -12.24 -3.65 2.15
CA ALA A 308 -12.30 -2.44 1.34
C ALA A 308 -13.54 -1.61 1.67
#